data_AF-A0A453M3K4-F1
#
_entry.id   AF-A0A453M3K4-F1
#
_cell.length_a   1.000
_cell.length_b   1.000
_cell.length_c   1.000
_cell.angle_alpha   90.00
_cell.angle_beta   90.00
_cell.angle_gamma   90.00
#
_symmetry.space_group_name_H-M   'P 1'
#
loop_
_entity.id
_entity.type
_entity.pdbx_description
1 polymer ?
#
loop_
_entity_poly.entity_id
_entity_poly.type
_entity_poly.pdbx_seq_one_letter_code
_entity_poly.pdbx_strand_id
1 'polypeptide(L)'
;GVVKEVIRLERESVIPILKPKLVMKLSYLIEQDKDRAEFMKLCRRVEYTVRAWYLLQFEDLMQLYALFDPVSGEKSLEQQSLTRDETETLELNFLTYLFQIMDKSNFKLLSDEENEVAHSGQYLLNLPIKVDESKVDKTLLSRYFKEHPHDNLPAFADKYIVFRRGIGIDQTTDYFFMEKVDVIISRAWRFLLRVTMIEKLFSRKRQLKPKKDTKKTDEVNDEEPADLFVERIRLEKMELSIRNLLRKMTIQEPTFERIIVVYR
;
A
#
# COMPACT_ATOMS: atom_id res chain seq x y z
N GLY A 1 -12.70 -0.83 28.91
CA GLY A 1 -12.79 0.11 27.79
C GLY A 1 -12.22 -0.51 26.53
N VAL A 2 -12.56 0.05 25.35
CA VAL A 2 -11.91 -0.34 24.08
C VAL A 2 -10.57 0.38 24.01
N VAL A 3 -9.46 -0.37 24.02
CA VAL A 3 -8.13 0.21 23.81
C VAL A 3 -7.98 0.51 22.32
N LYS A 4 -7.87 1.79 21.98
CA LYS A 4 -7.65 2.27 20.62
C LYS A 4 -6.15 2.45 20.39
N GLU A 5 -5.63 1.84 19.35
CA GLU A 5 -4.26 2.07 18.89
C GLU A 5 -4.33 3.07 17.74
N VAL A 6 -3.50 4.12 17.76
CA VAL A 6 -3.49 5.11 16.69
C VAL A 6 -2.31 4.83 15.78
N ILE A 7 -2.58 4.63 14.49
CA ILE A 7 -1.55 4.48 13.46
C ILE A 7 -1.41 5.83 12.74
N ARG A 8 -0.18 6.29 12.60
CA ARG A 8 0.16 7.44 11.74
C ARG A 8 0.30 6.93 10.31
N LEU A 9 -0.46 7.51 9.39
CA LEU A 9 -0.33 7.25 7.96
C LEU A 9 -0.05 8.56 7.23
N GLU A 10 0.75 8.47 6.18
CA GLU A 10 0.98 9.62 5.32
C GLU A 10 -0.30 10.01 4.60
N ARG A 11 -0.59 11.33 4.57
CA ARG A 11 -1.72 11.84 3.80
C ARG A 11 -1.42 11.71 2.30
N GLU A 12 -2.40 11.21 1.54
CA GLU A 12 -2.32 11.22 0.09
C GLU A 12 -2.62 12.62 -0.48
N SER A 13 -1.84 13.01 -1.50
CA SER A 13 -2.00 14.25 -2.26
C SER A 13 -3.19 14.16 -3.23
N VAL A 14 -4.40 14.10 -2.69
CA VAL A 14 -5.63 13.99 -3.48
C VAL A 14 -6.46 15.26 -3.35
N ILE A 15 -7.00 15.73 -4.48
CA ILE A 15 -8.05 16.75 -4.50
C ILE A 15 -9.40 16.02 -4.32
N PRO A 16 -10.06 16.12 -3.16
CA PRO A 16 -11.29 15.36 -2.87
C PRO A 16 -12.54 15.92 -3.56
N ILE A 17 -12.35 16.86 -4.49
CA ILE A 17 -13.43 17.55 -5.18
C ILE A 17 -13.58 16.97 -6.58
N LEU A 18 -14.79 16.53 -6.90
CA LEU A 18 -15.12 16.09 -8.25
C LEU A 18 -14.80 17.18 -9.27
N LYS A 19 -14.02 16.83 -10.31
CA LYS A 19 -13.61 17.77 -11.36
C LYS A 19 -14.77 18.59 -11.96
N PRO A 20 -15.95 18.02 -12.30
CA PRO A 20 -17.08 18.81 -12.81
C PRO A 20 -17.53 19.88 -11.81
N LYS A 21 -17.55 19.56 -10.51
CA LYS A 21 -17.92 20.50 -9.44
C LYS A 21 -16.91 21.63 -9.32
N LEU A 22 -15.61 21.32 -9.43
CA LEU A 22 -14.55 22.31 -9.43
C LEU A 22 -14.67 23.25 -10.63
N VAL A 23 -14.79 22.69 -11.84
CA VAL A 23 -14.94 23.46 -13.09
C VAL A 23 -16.17 24.36 -13.05
N MET A 24 -17.31 23.85 -12.58
CA MET A 24 -18.53 24.64 -12.44
C MET A 24 -18.38 25.77 -11.42
N LYS A 25 -17.77 25.51 -10.25
CA LYS A 25 -17.53 26.58 -9.27
C LYS A 25 -16.63 27.67 -9.82
N LEU A 26 -15.56 27.31 -10.52
CA LEU A 26 -14.65 28.27 -11.14
C LEU A 26 -15.34 29.07 -12.25
N SER A 27 -16.21 28.43 -13.04
CA SER A 27 -16.93 29.11 -14.12
C SER A 27 -17.96 30.13 -13.60
N TYR A 28 -18.58 29.87 -12.44
CA TYR A 28 -19.49 30.83 -11.79
C TYR A 28 -18.80 32.08 -11.24
N LEU A 29 -17.49 32.02 -10.97
CA LEU A 29 -16.71 33.20 -10.54
C LEU A 29 -16.42 34.17 -11.70
N ILE A 30 -16.67 33.76 -12.95
CA ILE A 30 -16.50 34.59 -14.13
C ILE A 30 -17.77 35.37 -14.37
N GLU A 31 -17.67 36.70 -14.35
CA GLU A 31 -18.81 37.63 -14.48
C GLU A 31 -19.38 37.66 -15.90
N GLN A 32 -18.52 37.66 -16.93
CA GLN A 32 -18.95 37.73 -18.32
C GLN A 32 -19.30 36.35 -18.89
N ASP A 33 -20.51 36.22 -19.45
CA ASP A 33 -20.98 34.95 -20.03
C ASP A 33 -20.12 34.46 -21.20
N LYS A 34 -19.55 35.39 -21.98
CA LYS A 34 -18.63 35.07 -23.09
C LYS A 34 -17.36 34.39 -22.58
N ASP A 35 -16.75 34.96 -21.54
CA ASP A 35 -15.53 34.42 -20.93
C ASP A 35 -15.80 33.10 -20.21
N ARG A 36 -16.98 32.95 -19.61
CA ARG A 36 -17.44 31.68 -19.04
C ARG A 36 -17.50 30.57 -20.08
N ALA A 37 -18.05 30.87 -21.27
CA ALA A 37 -18.11 29.90 -22.36
C ALA A 37 -16.71 29.52 -22.88
N GLU A 38 -15.80 30.48 -23.01
CA GLU A 38 -14.41 30.24 -23.40
C GLU A 38 -13.64 29.42 -22.34
N PHE A 39 -13.82 29.73 -21.06
CA PHE A 39 -13.25 28.93 -19.96
C PHE A 39 -13.71 27.47 -20.03
N MET A 40 -15.01 27.22 -20.26
CA MET A 40 -15.53 25.85 -20.41
C MET A 40 -14.97 25.14 -21.65
N LYS A 41 -14.67 25.86 -22.74
CA LYS A 41 -13.96 25.29 -23.90
C LYS A 41 -12.51 24.96 -23.54
N LEU A 42 -11.81 25.83 -22.83
CA LEU A 42 -10.45 25.60 -22.36
C LEU A 42 -10.36 24.36 -21.48
N CYS A 43 -11.22 24.24 -20.46
CA CYS A 43 -11.25 23.06 -19.58
C CYS A 43 -11.44 21.76 -20.37
N ARG A 44 -12.33 21.75 -21.37
CA ARG A 44 -12.54 20.59 -22.24
C ARG A 44 -11.31 20.28 -23.09
N ARG A 45 -10.65 21.28 -23.67
CA ARG A 45 -9.42 21.09 -24.44
C ARG A 45 -8.32 20.50 -23.59
N VAL A 46 -8.08 21.07 -22.40
CA VAL A 46 -7.10 20.54 -21.42
C VAL A 46 -7.43 19.09 -21.06
N GLU A 47 -8.70 18.78 -20.78
CA GLU A 47 -9.13 17.41 -20.49
C GLU A 47 -8.83 16.44 -21.64
N TYR A 48 -9.12 16.82 -22.88
CA TYR A 48 -8.83 15.96 -24.04
C TYR A 48 -7.34 15.79 -24.27
N THR A 49 -6.55 16.86 -24.13
CA THR A 49 -5.09 16.79 -24.25
C THR A 49 -4.50 15.87 -23.19
N VAL A 50 -4.92 16.00 -21.93
CA VAL A 50 -4.47 15.14 -20.84
C VAL A 50 -4.87 13.68 -21.09
N ARG A 51 -6.11 13.42 -21.52
CA ARG A 51 -6.56 12.06 -21.89
C ARG A 51 -5.74 11.45 -23.02
N ALA A 52 -5.49 12.21 -24.09
CA ALA A 52 -4.68 11.75 -25.21
C ALA A 52 -3.24 11.43 -24.76
N TRP A 53 -2.65 12.25 -23.90
CA TRP A 53 -1.32 12.01 -23.37
C TRP A 53 -1.24 10.73 -22.52
N TYR A 54 -2.25 10.48 -21.67
CA TYR A 54 -2.33 9.23 -20.92
C TYR A 54 -2.55 8.01 -21.83
N LEU A 55 -3.35 8.16 -22.89
CA LEU A 55 -3.59 7.08 -23.85
C LEU A 55 -2.28 6.67 -24.54
N LEU A 56 -1.49 7.63 -25.00
CA LEU A 56 -0.18 7.35 -25.61
C LEU A 56 0.76 6.61 -24.65
N GLN A 57 0.87 7.08 -23.40
CA GLN A 57 1.68 6.40 -22.38
C GLN A 57 1.19 4.98 -22.08
N PHE A 58 -0.12 4.77 -22.09
CA PHE A 58 -0.71 3.46 -21.89
C PHE A 58 -0.43 2.54 -23.08
N GLU A 59 -0.54 3.03 -24.31
CA GLU A 59 -0.21 2.26 -25.52
C GLU A 59 1.26 1.81 -25.52
N ASP A 60 2.19 2.70 -25.18
CA ASP A 60 3.62 2.38 -25.09
C ASP A 60 3.89 1.28 -24.04
N LEU A 61 3.26 1.38 -22.85
CA LEU A 61 3.35 0.35 -21.81
C LEU A 61 2.74 -0.98 -22.28
N MET A 62 1.58 -0.94 -22.94
CA MET A 62 0.88 -2.14 -23.38
C MET A 62 1.63 -2.90 -24.48
N GLN A 63 2.35 -2.19 -25.35
CA GLN A 63 3.22 -2.82 -26.35
C GLN A 63 4.32 -3.63 -25.68
N LEU A 64 4.96 -3.09 -24.64
CA LEU A 64 5.97 -3.81 -23.86
C LEU A 64 5.35 -4.95 -23.06
N TYR A 65 4.20 -4.70 -22.42
CA TYR A 65 3.48 -5.72 -21.65
C TYR A 65 3.12 -6.94 -22.49
N ALA A 66 2.71 -6.75 -23.75
CA ALA A 66 2.36 -7.86 -24.63
C ALA A 66 3.49 -8.89 -24.83
N LEU A 67 4.75 -8.47 -24.70
CA LEU A 67 5.92 -9.36 -24.75
C LEU A 67 6.07 -10.20 -23.49
N PHE A 68 5.59 -9.70 -22.35
CA PHE A 68 5.77 -10.29 -21.02
C PHE A 68 4.45 -10.79 -20.41
N ASP A 69 3.39 -10.89 -21.22
CA ASP A 69 2.11 -11.44 -20.80
C ASP A 69 2.30 -12.90 -20.36
N PRO A 70 1.84 -13.29 -19.16
CA PRO A 70 2.03 -14.65 -18.64
C PRO A 70 1.43 -15.75 -19.51
N VAL A 71 0.47 -15.44 -20.39
CA VAL A 71 -0.20 -16.45 -21.24
C VAL A 71 0.45 -16.57 -22.61
N SER A 72 0.82 -15.45 -23.24
CA SER A 72 1.25 -15.40 -24.64
C SER A 72 2.64 -14.80 -24.87
N GLY A 73 3.30 -14.31 -23.82
CA GLY A 73 4.59 -13.64 -23.90
C GLY A 73 5.70 -14.52 -24.48
N GLU A 74 5.79 -15.79 -24.07
CA GLU A 74 6.80 -16.73 -24.57
C GLU A 74 6.75 -16.87 -26.10
N LYS A 75 5.55 -17.02 -26.66
CA LYS A 75 5.34 -17.09 -28.12
C LYS A 75 5.70 -15.78 -28.81
N SER A 76 5.38 -14.65 -28.18
CA SER A 76 5.68 -13.32 -28.72
C SER A 76 7.19 -13.06 -28.77
N LEU A 77 7.92 -13.52 -27.75
CA LEU A 77 9.38 -13.44 -27.69
C LEU A 77 10.03 -14.39 -28.72
N GLU A 78 9.53 -15.62 -28.86
CA GLU A 78 10.00 -16.57 -29.88
C GLU A 78 9.82 -16.03 -31.30
N GLN A 79 8.67 -15.43 -31.60
CA GLN A 79 8.39 -14.84 -32.91
C GLN A 79 9.34 -13.69 -33.26
N GLN A 80 9.77 -12.92 -32.26
CA GLN A 80 10.65 -11.77 -32.47
C GLN A 80 12.13 -12.17 -32.48
N SER A 81 12.48 -13.40 -32.11
CA SER A 81 13.86 -13.92 -32.13
C SER A 81 14.85 -13.01 -31.40
N LEU A 82 14.40 -12.39 -30.31
CA LEU A 82 15.19 -11.45 -29.53
C LEU A 82 16.34 -12.16 -28.82
N THR A 83 17.47 -11.48 -28.72
CA THR A 83 18.56 -11.94 -27.87
C THR A 83 18.20 -11.77 -26.39
N ARG A 84 18.92 -12.49 -25.52
CA ARG A 84 18.71 -12.41 -24.08
C ARG A 84 18.94 -10.99 -23.55
N ASP A 85 19.99 -10.32 -24.01
CA ASP A 85 20.33 -8.95 -23.56
C ASP A 85 19.27 -7.91 -23.99
N GLU A 86 18.70 -8.07 -25.19
CA GLU A 86 17.59 -7.23 -25.66
C GLU A 86 16.34 -7.44 -24.81
N THR A 87 16.01 -8.70 -24.49
CA THR A 87 14.88 -9.03 -23.64
C THR A 87 15.05 -8.41 -22.25
N GLU A 88 16.23 -8.54 -21.65
CA GLU A 88 16.54 -7.96 -20.36
C GLU A 88 16.44 -6.41 -20.38
N THR A 89 16.83 -5.77 -21.49
CA THR A 89 16.67 -4.32 -21.66
C THR A 89 15.20 -3.91 -21.75
N LEU A 90 14.38 -4.68 -22.48
CA LEU A 90 12.94 -4.43 -22.61
C LEU A 90 12.21 -4.62 -21.28
N GLU A 91 12.62 -5.58 -20.45
CA GLU A 91 12.09 -5.78 -19.09
C GLU A 91 12.35 -4.55 -18.20
N LEU A 92 13.57 -4.01 -18.22
CA LEU A 92 13.91 -2.80 -17.47
C LEU A 92 13.18 -1.56 -17.99
N ASN A 93 12.99 -1.45 -19.31
CA ASN A 93 12.19 -0.38 -19.91
C ASN A 93 10.73 -0.48 -19.48
N PHE A 94 10.15 -1.68 -19.46
CA PHE A 94 8.80 -1.92 -18.96
C PHE A 94 8.66 -1.46 -17.52
N LEU A 95 9.60 -1.83 -16.63
CA LEU A 95 9.59 -1.36 -15.25
C LEU A 95 9.70 0.17 -15.16
N THR A 96 10.57 0.80 -15.95
CA THR A 96 10.69 2.26 -15.99
C THR A 96 9.36 2.94 -16.31
N TYR A 97 8.66 2.50 -17.35
CA TYR A 97 7.35 3.06 -17.71
C TYR A 97 6.29 2.75 -16.65
N LEU A 98 6.30 1.54 -16.08
CA LEU A 98 5.38 1.16 -15.02
C LEU A 98 5.53 2.08 -13.81
N PHE A 99 6.75 2.30 -13.32
CA PHE A 99 7.02 3.20 -12.19
C PHE A 99 6.59 4.63 -12.48
N GLN A 100 6.85 5.16 -13.67
CA GLN A 100 6.39 6.50 -14.07
C GLN A 100 4.86 6.61 -14.07
N ILE A 101 4.15 5.57 -14.51
CA ILE A 101 2.68 5.54 -14.52
C ILE A 101 2.14 5.43 -13.09
N MET A 102 2.79 4.64 -12.23
CA MET A 102 2.42 4.52 -10.81
C MET A 102 2.56 5.87 -10.10
N ASP A 103 3.70 6.55 -10.29
CA ASP A 103 3.96 7.87 -9.69
C ASP A 103 2.95 8.92 -10.15
N LYS A 104 2.73 9.05 -11.47
CA LYS A 104 1.70 9.95 -12.04
C LYS A 104 0.27 9.64 -11.57
N SER A 105 0.04 8.41 -11.15
CA SER A 105 -1.24 7.93 -10.64
C SER A 105 -1.35 8.02 -9.12
N ASN A 106 -0.38 8.65 -8.44
CA ASN A 106 -0.28 8.76 -6.98
C ASN A 106 -0.25 7.41 -6.26
N PHE A 107 0.28 6.37 -6.89
CA PHE A 107 0.62 5.13 -6.17
C PHE A 107 1.95 5.32 -5.46
N LYS A 108 2.04 4.80 -4.24
CA LYS A 108 3.29 4.74 -3.47
C LYS A 108 3.73 3.29 -3.32
N LEU A 109 5.03 3.08 -3.23
CA LEU A 109 5.56 1.79 -2.80
C LEU A 109 5.18 1.54 -1.33
N LEU A 110 4.88 0.28 -1.02
CA LEU A 110 4.65 -0.18 0.33
C LEU A 110 5.97 -0.12 1.12
N SER A 111 5.94 0.56 2.25
CA SER A 111 7.10 0.64 3.17
C SER A 111 7.18 -0.57 4.09
N ASP A 112 8.36 -0.81 4.67
CA ASP A 112 8.54 -1.83 5.71
C ASP A 112 7.65 -1.57 6.93
N GLU A 113 7.45 -0.30 7.33
CA GLU A 113 6.58 0.06 8.44
C GLU A 113 5.11 -0.32 8.17
N GLU A 114 4.61 -0.03 6.97
CA GLU A 114 3.26 -0.41 6.55
C GLU A 114 3.09 -1.93 6.46
N ASN A 115 4.12 -2.63 5.99
CA ASN A 115 4.13 -4.09 5.94
C ASN A 115 4.13 -4.72 7.34
N GLU A 116 4.94 -4.18 8.27
CA GLU A 116 4.94 -4.59 9.68
C GLU A 116 3.58 -4.35 10.34
N VAL A 117 2.94 -3.20 10.07
CA VAL A 117 1.60 -2.90 10.55
C VAL A 117 0.58 -3.92 10.04
N ALA A 118 0.66 -4.30 8.75
CA ALA A 118 -0.20 -5.33 8.16
C ALA A 118 0.01 -6.71 8.80
N HIS A 119 1.26 -7.08 9.14
CA HIS A 119 1.59 -8.37 9.78
C HIS A 119 1.42 -8.41 11.30
N SER A 120 1.34 -7.25 11.97
CA SER A 120 1.32 -7.15 13.43
C SER A 120 0.07 -7.74 14.11
N GLY A 121 -0.91 -8.27 13.38
CA GLY A 121 -2.04 -8.98 13.99
C GLY A 121 -3.08 -9.44 12.98
N GLN A 122 -4.06 -10.18 13.48
CA GLN A 122 -5.01 -10.93 12.66
C GLN A 122 -6.34 -10.16 12.54
N TYR A 123 -6.81 -9.95 11.31
CA TYR A 123 -8.09 -9.30 11.02
C TYR A 123 -9.02 -10.24 10.28
N LEU A 124 -10.09 -10.70 10.96
CA LEU A 124 -11.23 -11.51 10.50
C LEU A 124 -10.93 -12.88 9.82
N LEU A 125 -9.87 -13.00 9.03
CA LEU A 125 -9.50 -14.19 8.27
C LEU A 125 -8.12 -14.69 8.68
N ASN A 126 -8.07 -15.96 9.10
CA ASN A 126 -6.87 -16.65 9.58
C ASN A 126 -6.33 -17.67 8.57
N LEU A 127 -6.46 -17.40 7.27
CA LEU A 127 -5.86 -18.26 6.26
C LEU A 127 -4.36 -17.91 6.16
N PRO A 128 -3.44 -18.86 6.44
CA PRO A 128 -2.01 -18.60 6.28
C PRO A 128 -1.67 -18.57 4.78
N ILE A 129 -1.82 -17.39 4.18
CA ILE A 129 -1.37 -17.12 2.82
C ILE A 129 0.10 -16.73 2.92
N LYS A 130 0.98 -17.49 2.25
CA LYS A 130 2.41 -17.21 2.16
C LYS A 130 2.83 -17.18 0.72
N VAL A 131 3.66 -16.21 0.37
CA VAL A 131 4.33 -16.18 -0.93
C VAL A 131 5.35 -17.32 -0.97
N ASP A 132 5.29 -18.12 -2.02
CA ASP A 132 6.30 -19.14 -2.29
C ASP A 132 7.54 -18.47 -2.92
N GLU A 133 8.48 -18.08 -2.07
CA GLU A 133 9.70 -17.37 -2.50
C GLU A 133 10.59 -18.18 -3.46
N SER A 134 10.37 -19.49 -3.59
CA SER A 134 11.15 -20.33 -4.51
C SER A 134 10.75 -20.12 -5.98
N LYS A 135 9.55 -19.57 -6.22
CA LYS A 135 8.98 -19.37 -7.56
C LYS A 135 9.16 -17.96 -8.10
N VAL A 136 9.69 -17.04 -7.28
CA VAL A 136 9.80 -15.62 -7.63
C VAL A 136 11.23 -15.31 -8.04
N ASP A 137 11.39 -14.63 -9.17
CA ASP A 137 12.69 -14.12 -9.60
C ASP A 137 13.20 -13.03 -8.66
N LYS A 138 14.52 -13.06 -8.40
CA LYS A 138 15.20 -12.06 -7.56
C LYS A 138 16.12 -11.15 -8.35
N THR A 139 16.28 -11.42 -9.65
CA THR A 139 17.32 -10.79 -10.46
C THR A 139 16.83 -9.49 -11.12
N LEU A 140 15.61 -9.49 -11.66
CA LEU A 140 15.05 -8.35 -12.40
C LEU A 140 14.96 -7.08 -11.53
N LEU A 141 14.24 -7.14 -10.41
CA LEU A 141 14.05 -5.98 -9.53
C LEU A 141 15.34 -5.54 -8.87
N SER A 142 16.19 -6.49 -8.46
CA SER A 142 17.52 -6.19 -7.92
C SER A 142 18.40 -5.43 -8.91
N ARG A 143 18.30 -5.74 -10.21
CA ARG A 143 19.03 -5.02 -11.26
C ARG A 143 18.44 -3.63 -11.47
N TYR A 144 17.11 -3.55 -11.58
CA TYR A 144 16.39 -2.29 -11.76
C TYR A 144 16.76 -1.26 -10.69
N PHE A 145 16.72 -1.64 -9.41
CA PHE A 145 17.04 -0.74 -8.29
C PHE A 145 18.53 -0.40 -8.14
N LYS A 146 19.44 -1.18 -8.75
CA LYS A 146 20.86 -0.78 -8.83
C LYS A 146 21.06 0.38 -9.80
N GLU A 147 20.31 0.40 -10.90
CA GLU A 147 20.35 1.46 -11.90
C GLU A 147 19.49 2.66 -11.48
N HIS A 148 18.42 2.40 -10.74
CA HIS A 148 17.47 3.41 -10.25
C HIS A 148 17.35 3.32 -8.72
N PRO A 149 18.30 3.90 -7.97
CA PRO A 149 18.21 3.94 -6.51
C PRO A 149 16.92 4.62 -6.07
N HIS A 150 16.21 3.99 -5.15
CA HIS A 150 14.97 4.52 -4.59
C HIS A 150 15.05 4.50 -3.06
N ASP A 151 14.56 5.56 -2.42
CA ASP A 151 14.52 5.65 -0.96
C ASP A 151 13.41 4.75 -0.40
N ASN A 152 13.59 4.25 0.83
CA ASN A 152 12.57 3.48 1.57
C ASN A 152 12.05 2.21 0.88
N LEU A 153 12.91 1.51 0.13
CA LEU A 153 12.57 0.21 -0.43
C LEU A 153 12.36 -0.84 0.67
N PRO A 154 11.29 -1.65 0.60
CA PRO A 154 11.07 -2.70 1.58
C PRO A 154 12.12 -3.81 1.47
N ALA A 155 12.35 -4.52 2.56
CA ALA A 155 13.36 -5.57 2.63
C ALA A 155 13.16 -6.74 1.63
N PHE A 156 11.95 -6.88 1.07
CA PHE A 156 11.58 -7.90 0.08
C PHE A 156 11.50 -7.36 -1.36
N ALA A 157 11.92 -6.11 -1.60
CA ALA A 157 11.84 -5.45 -2.91
C ALA A 157 12.64 -6.16 -4.02
N ASP A 158 13.57 -7.06 -3.66
CA ASP A 158 14.29 -7.91 -4.61
C ASP A 158 13.39 -8.95 -5.28
N LYS A 159 12.30 -9.38 -4.62
CA LYS A 159 11.40 -10.44 -5.06
C LYS A 159 10.16 -9.87 -5.75
N TYR A 160 9.48 -8.97 -5.06
CA TYR A 160 8.25 -8.35 -5.57
C TYR A 160 8.10 -6.96 -4.95
N ILE A 161 7.37 -6.11 -5.66
CA ILE A 161 7.01 -4.78 -5.18
C ILE A 161 5.51 -4.66 -5.07
N VAL A 162 5.07 -3.89 -4.09
CA VAL A 162 3.66 -3.63 -3.83
C VAL A 162 3.46 -2.13 -3.94
N PHE A 163 2.65 -1.72 -4.92
CA PHE A 163 2.13 -0.37 -5.02
C PHE A 163 0.79 -0.30 -4.30
N ARG A 164 0.57 0.78 -3.56
CA ARG A 164 -0.66 1.04 -2.84
C ARG A 164 -1.19 2.45 -3.12
N ARG A 165 -2.51 2.62 -3.05
CA ARG A 165 -3.19 3.91 -3.14
C ARG A 165 -4.55 3.87 -2.47
N GLY A 166 -4.98 5.00 -1.92
CA GLY A 166 -6.21 5.20 -1.18
C GLY A 166 -6.05 4.65 0.23
N ILE A 167 -6.23 5.49 1.24
CA ILE A 167 -6.34 5.05 2.64
C ILE A 167 -7.81 4.99 3.00
N GLY A 168 -8.27 3.79 3.31
CA GLY A 168 -9.62 3.49 3.78
C GLY A 168 -9.63 3.07 5.25
N ILE A 169 -10.83 2.98 5.79
CA ILE A 169 -11.07 2.40 7.11
C ILE A 169 -12.11 1.31 6.91
N ASP A 170 -11.74 0.08 7.21
CA ASP A 170 -12.69 -1.03 7.28
C ASP A 170 -13.15 -1.21 8.72
N GLN A 171 -14.47 -1.31 8.91
CA GLN A 171 -15.12 -1.46 10.21
C GLN A 171 -16.13 -2.59 10.14
N THR A 172 -15.97 -3.58 11.02
CA THR A 172 -16.93 -4.67 11.16
C THR A 172 -17.46 -4.70 12.59
N THR A 173 -18.79 -4.70 12.73
CA THR A 173 -19.46 -4.78 14.04
C THR A 173 -20.25 -6.07 14.15
N ASP A 174 -19.77 -6.99 14.98
CA ASP A 174 -20.43 -8.27 15.21
C ASP A 174 -20.18 -8.79 16.64
N TYR A 175 -20.77 -9.94 16.99
CA TYR A 175 -20.60 -10.58 18.28
C TYR A 175 -19.21 -11.21 18.47
N PHE A 176 -18.56 -11.67 17.40
CA PHE A 176 -17.20 -12.24 17.40
C PHE A 176 -16.96 -13.25 18.55
N PHE A 177 -17.93 -14.13 18.82
CA PHE A 177 -17.91 -14.94 20.04
C PHE A 177 -16.73 -15.90 20.07
N MET A 178 -16.47 -16.63 18.98
CA MET A 178 -15.36 -17.58 18.89
C MET A 178 -14.01 -16.87 18.95
N GLU A 179 -13.86 -15.75 18.23
CA GLU A 179 -12.63 -14.96 18.20
C GLU A 179 -12.31 -14.39 19.59
N LYS A 180 -13.33 -13.94 20.35
CA LYS A 180 -13.13 -13.48 21.73
C LYS A 180 -12.71 -14.64 22.65
N VAL A 181 -13.31 -15.82 22.50
CA VAL A 181 -12.95 -17.01 23.28
C VAL A 181 -11.50 -17.42 22.99
N ASP A 182 -11.10 -17.46 21.73
CA ASP A 182 -9.73 -17.75 21.32
C ASP A 182 -8.72 -16.74 21.90
N VAL A 183 -9.06 -15.45 21.89
CA VAL A 183 -8.22 -14.41 22.52
C VAL A 183 -8.10 -14.65 24.03
N ILE A 184 -9.18 -15.00 24.74
CA ILE A 184 -9.14 -15.32 26.18
C ILE A 184 -8.28 -16.55 26.43
N ILE A 185 -8.46 -17.62 25.66
CA ILE A 185 -7.67 -18.85 25.74
C ILE A 185 -6.19 -18.53 25.52
N SER A 186 -5.84 -17.75 24.49
CA SER A 186 -4.45 -17.36 24.21
C SER A 186 -3.81 -16.52 25.33
N ARG A 187 -4.59 -15.66 26.01
CA ARG A 187 -4.13 -14.86 27.15
C ARG A 187 -3.90 -15.74 28.38
N ALA A 188 -4.80 -16.68 28.65
CA ALA A 188 -4.69 -17.63 29.75
C ALA A 188 -3.48 -18.55 29.55
N TRP A 189 -3.26 -19.07 28.34
CA TRP A 189 -2.06 -19.86 28.01
C TRP A 189 -0.77 -19.07 28.16
N ARG A 190 -0.71 -17.81 27.67
CA ARG A 190 0.45 -16.93 27.88
C ARG A 190 0.73 -16.69 29.36
N PHE A 191 -0.32 -16.45 30.16
CA PHE A 191 -0.17 -16.28 31.60
C PHE A 191 0.36 -17.56 32.27
N LEU A 192 -0.21 -18.71 31.93
CA LEU A 192 0.22 -20.01 32.46
C LEU A 192 1.67 -20.34 32.08
N LEU A 193 2.07 -20.13 30.82
CA LEU A 193 3.44 -20.33 30.34
C LEU A 193 4.45 -19.39 31.02
N ARG A 194 4.04 -18.15 31.31
CA ARG A 194 4.87 -17.19 32.05
C ARG A 194 5.06 -17.59 33.50
N VAL A 195 3.99 -18.07 34.16
CA VAL A 195 4.04 -18.55 35.55
C VAL A 195 4.89 -19.81 35.68
N THR A 196 4.87 -20.70 34.69
CA THR A 196 5.66 -21.93 34.71
C THR A 196 7.13 -21.74 34.27
N MET A 197 7.58 -20.52 33.94
CA MET A 197 8.96 -20.18 33.52
C MET A 197 9.49 -20.97 32.30
N ILE A 198 8.62 -21.70 31.59
CA ILE A 198 8.97 -22.49 30.39
C ILE A 198 9.33 -21.58 29.20
N GLU A 199 8.91 -20.30 29.23
CA GLU A 199 9.35 -19.27 28.27
C GLU A 199 10.89 -19.14 28.21
N LYS A 200 11.63 -19.45 29.29
CA LYS A 200 13.10 -19.43 29.30
C LYS A 200 13.76 -20.57 28.51
N LEU A 201 13.06 -21.68 28.27
CA LEU A 201 13.57 -22.82 27.50
C LEU A 201 13.37 -22.65 25.99
N PHE A 202 12.40 -21.85 25.55
CA PHE A 202 12.09 -21.62 24.13
C PHE A 202 12.60 -20.29 23.56
N SER A 203 13.23 -19.44 24.39
CA SER A 203 13.72 -18.12 23.97
C SER A 203 15.21 -18.13 23.64
N ARG A 204 15.58 -18.73 22.50
CA ARG A 204 16.91 -18.51 21.88
C ARG A 204 16.76 -17.96 20.46
N LYS A 205 16.21 -16.75 20.36
CA LYS A 205 16.45 -15.84 19.23
C LYS A 205 16.75 -14.45 19.79
N ARG A 206 17.98 -13.98 19.54
CA ARG A 206 18.39 -12.59 19.78
C ARG A 206 17.59 -11.71 18.82
N GLN A 207 16.59 -10.99 19.33
CA GLN A 207 16.10 -9.82 18.62
C GLN A 207 17.13 -8.70 18.78
N LEU A 208 17.79 -8.35 17.68
CA LEU A 208 18.46 -7.06 17.57
C LEU A 208 17.38 -5.99 17.60
N LYS A 209 17.44 -5.10 18.61
CA LYS A 209 16.70 -3.84 18.58
C LYS A 209 17.29 -2.95 17.48
N PRO A 210 16.48 -2.33 16.61
CA PRO A 210 16.95 -1.17 15.85
C PRO A 210 17.24 -0.05 16.85
N LYS A 211 18.42 0.55 16.69
CA LYS A 211 18.89 1.69 17.49
C LYS A 211 18.08 2.92 17.05
N LYS A 212 17.27 3.47 17.95
CA LYS A 212 16.62 4.77 17.75
C LYS A 212 17.67 5.85 18.00
N ASP A 213 18.29 6.35 16.94
CA ASP A 213 19.17 7.51 17.03
C ASP A 213 18.32 8.73 17.38
N THR A 214 18.55 9.25 18.58
CA THR A 214 17.95 10.50 19.04
C THR A 214 18.95 11.60 18.73
N LYS A 215 18.81 12.26 17.57
CA LYS A 215 19.45 13.55 17.33
C LYS A 215 18.40 14.65 17.49
N LYS A 216 18.55 15.43 18.55
CA LYS A 216 17.99 16.76 18.67
C LYS A 216 18.78 17.68 17.72
N THR A 217 18.08 18.39 16.86
CA THR A 217 18.49 19.70 16.36
C THR A 217 17.23 20.54 16.18
N ASP A 218 17.29 21.72 16.79
CA ASP A 218 16.27 22.75 16.80
C ASP A 218 16.06 23.38 15.41
N GLU A 219 14.81 23.80 15.20
CA GLU A 219 14.33 24.92 14.37
C GLU A 219 14.71 24.96 12.87
N VAL A 220 13.74 24.63 12.01
CA VAL A 220 13.10 25.60 11.09
C VAL A 220 11.64 25.19 10.92
N ASN A 221 10.74 26.14 11.15
CA ASN A 221 9.29 26.03 11.02
C ASN A 221 8.91 26.11 9.54
N ASP A 222 9.00 24.99 8.82
CA ASP A 222 8.23 24.76 7.61
C ASP A 222 7.03 23.92 8.02
N GLU A 223 5.81 24.40 7.74
CA GLU A 223 4.56 23.71 8.09
C GLU A 223 4.53 22.32 7.44
N GLU A 224 5.02 21.29 8.16
CA GLU A 224 4.90 19.90 7.77
C GLU A 224 3.40 19.59 7.57
N PRO A 225 3.01 19.01 6.41
CA PRO A 225 1.61 18.70 6.17
C PRO A 225 1.13 17.72 7.24
N ALA A 226 0.17 18.16 8.06
CA ALA A 226 -0.36 17.40 9.18
C ALA A 226 -0.66 15.94 8.79
N ASP A 227 0.00 14.99 9.46
CA ASP A 227 -0.16 13.58 9.22
C ASP A 227 -1.59 13.10 9.47
N LEU A 228 -2.00 12.06 8.73
CA LEU A 228 -3.31 11.46 8.88
C LEU A 228 -3.23 10.36 9.95
N PHE A 229 -3.88 10.59 11.08
CA PHE A 229 -3.97 9.60 12.16
C PHE A 229 -5.22 8.74 11.98
N VAL A 230 -5.05 7.43 11.81
CA VAL A 230 -6.15 6.47 11.73
C VAL A 230 -6.19 5.62 12.97
N GLU A 231 -7.37 5.53 13.58
CA GLU A 231 -7.58 4.64 14.72
C GLU A 231 -7.66 3.18 14.25
N ARG A 232 -7.04 2.30 15.04
CA ARG A 232 -7.09 0.85 14.91
C ARG A 232 -7.71 0.27 16.17
N ILE A 233 -8.67 -0.61 15.98
CA ILE A 233 -9.45 -1.19 17.06
C ILE A 233 -9.42 -2.71 16.89
N ARG A 234 -8.64 -3.41 17.72
CA ARG A 234 -8.42 -4.86 17.63
C ARG A 234 -8.92 -5.60 18.86
N LEU A 235 -9.46 -6.81 18.64
CA LEU A 235 -9.90 -7.71 19.71
C LEU A 235 -8.78 -8.04 20.70
N GLU A 236 -7.56 -8.28 20.19
CA GLU A 236 -6.41 -8.70 20.99
C GLU A 236 -5.98 -7.68 22.03
N LYS A 237 -6.23 -6.38 21.81
CA LYS A 237 -5.88 -5.30 22.73
C LYS A 237 -7.06 -4.81 23.58
N MET A 238 -8.27 -5.30 23.33
CA MET A 238 -9.46 -4.92 24.08
C MET A 238 -9.55 -5.57 25.47
N GLU A 239 -10.19 -4.88 26.40
CA GLU A 239 -10.59 -5.46 27.69
C GLU A 239 -11.81 -6.38 27.50
N LEU A 240 -11.53 -7.66 27.30
CA LEU A 240 -12.53 -8.72 27.23
C LEU A 240 -12.96 -9.11 28.66
N SER A 241 -14.24 -8.97 28.95
CA SER A 241 -14.92 -9.41 30.18
C SER A 241 -16.08 -10.32 29.79
N ILE A 242 -16.52 -11.19 30.70
CA ILE A 242 -17.66 -12.11 30.49
C ILE A 242 -18.91 -11.36 30.01
N ARG A 243 -19.12 -10.13 30.50
CA ARG A 243 -20.24 -9.26 30.08
C ARG A 243 -20.07 -8.67 28.66
N ASN A 244 -18.82 -8.56 28.18
CA ASN A 244 -18.49 -8.04 26.85
C ASN A 244 -18.42 -9.15 25.78
N LEU A 245 -18.36 -10.44 26.18
CA LEU A 245 -18.46 -11.58 25.26
C LEU A 245 -19.78 -11.59 24.49
N LEU A 246 -20.89 -11.33 25.20
CA LEU A 246 -22.26 -11.36 24.66
C LEU A 246 -22.69 -10.04 23.99
N ARG A 247 -21.82 -9.02 23.94
CA ARG A 247 -22.11 -7.73 23.31
C ARG A 247 -21.49 -7.67 21.92
N LYS A 248 -22.18 -6.99 20.99
CA LYS A 248 -21.58 -6.59 19.71
C LYS A 248 -20.38 -5.69 19.97
N MET A 249 -19.33 -5.89 19.17
CA MET A 249 -18.10 -5.11 19.24
C MET A 249 -17.68 -4.71 17.84
N THR A 250 -17.13 -3.51 17.72
CA THR A 250 -16.61 -2.98 16.47
C THR A 250 -15.11 -3.21 16.43
N ILE A 251 -14.63 -3.86 15.37
CA ILE A 251 -13.22 -3.98 15.01
C ILE A 251 -12.98 -3.00 13.86
N GLN A 252 -11.81 -2.38 13.85
CA GLN A 252 -11.42 -1.42 12.83
C GLN A 252 -9.97 -1.62 12.41
N GLU A 253 -9.73 -1.65 11.11
CA GLU A 253 -8.39 -1.70 10.50
C GLU A 253 -8.28 -0.62 9.40
N PRO A 254 -7.13 0.08 9.30
CA PRO A 254 -6.83 0.84 8.10
C PRO A 254 -6.65 -0.11 6.91
N THR A 255 -7.14 0.30 5.74
CA THR A 255 -7.02 -0.47 4.51
C THR A 255 -6.47 0.38 3.38
N PHE A 256 -5.97 -0.28 2.33
CA PHE A 256 -5.69 0.38 1.06
C PHE A 256 -6.86 0.17 0.10
N GLU A 257 -7.27 1.21 -0.64
CA GLU A 257 -8.34 1.12 -1.63
C GLU A 257 -7.89 0.30 -2.85
N ARG A 258 -6.64 0.46 -3.26
CA ARG A 258 -6.04 -0.22 -4.42
C ARG A 258 -4.65 -0.71 -4.09
N ILE A 259 -4.36 -1.93 -4.52
CA ILE A 259 -3.05 -2.58 -4.40
C ILE A 259 -2.69 -3.18 -5.76
N ILE A 260 -1.46 -2.99 -6.19
CA ILE A 260 -0.89 -3.60 -7.38
C ILE A 260 0.40 -4.30 -6.95
N VAL A 261 0.52 -5.59 -7.27
CA VAL A 261 1.71 -6.39 -6.96
C VAL A 261 2.41 -6.70 -8.27
N VAL A 262 3.72 -6.47 -8.32
CA VAL A 262 4.56 -6.73 -9.48
C VAL A 262 5.61 -7.75 -9.08
N TYR A 263 5.69 -8.84 -9.83
CA TYR A 263 6.63 -9.95 -9.65
C TYR A 263 6.90 -10.59 -11.01
N ARG A 264 7.96 -11.40 -11.06
CA ARG A 264 8.30 -12.25 -12.20
C ARG A 264 8.49 -13.68 -11.71
#